data_AF-A0A1I6ISG3-F1
#
_entry.id   AF-A0A1I6ISG3-F1
#
_cell.length_a   1.000
_cell.length_b   1.000
_cell.length_c   1.000
_cell.angle_alpha   90.00
_cell.angle_beta   90.00
_cell.angle_gamma   90.00
#
_symmetry.space_group_name_H-M   'P 1'
#
loop_
_entity.id
_entity.type
_entity.pdbx_description
1 polymer ?
#
loop_
_entity_poly.entity_id
_entity_poly.type
_entity_poly.pdbx_seq_one_letter_code
_entity_poly.pdbx_strand_id
1 'polypeptide(L)'
;MVCQKCGAEIDDDSKFCMFCGQKIEATPQEEYCNKCGEEVDENNLNSSCSSETVNQGSLSYDFFIKLKSGLKKVITYIKKNKAAKLIILTVAIILIVISFRTLMTRQNIKQGYFAGAKWGDSKQITLEKIENMYKANMRIEKERVCGYVYDFEGIKGLDCWVSADCYKDVGLSSVFLTADQKEDGVSYTIRLKHFKDIVKLYVERYGEPEYYSTAYITSYSWKTEASSITVSDFSYKGDEYLKINYYDRF
;
A
#
# COMPACT_ATOMS: atom_id res chain seq x y z
N MET A 1 9.95 -14.82 -16.96
CA MET A 1 8.96 -14.00 -17.71
C MET A 1 7.68 -14.79 -18.07
N VAL A 2 6.60 -14.16 -18.56
CA VAL A 2 5.33 -14.85 -18.92
C VAL A 2 5.04 -14.76 -20.42
N CYS A 3 4.63 -15.87 -21.05
CA CYS A 3 4.26 -15.91 -22.46
C CYS A 3 3.03 -15.04 -22.74
N GLN A 4 3.15 -14.07 -23.64
CA GLN A 4 2.00 -13.21 -23.99
C GLN A 4 0.88 -13.91 -24.75
N LYS A 5 1.13 -15.09 -25.36
CA LYS A 5 0.10 -15.84 -26.10
C LYS A 5 -0.59 -16.92 -25.31
N CYS A 6 0.12 -17.64 -24.43
CA CYS A 6 -0.46 -18.73 -23.66
C CYS A 6 -0.46 -18.53 -22.15
N GLY A 7 0.18 -17.48 -21.63
CA GLY A 7 0.23 -17.21 -20.19
C GLY A 7 1.13 -18.14 -19.36
N ALA A 8 1.87 -19.05 -20.01
CA ALA A 8 2.81 -19.92 -19.30
C ALA A 8 4.03 -19.15 -18.80
N GLU A 9 4.56 -19.54 -17.65
CA GLU A 9 5.83 -19.04 -17.11
C GLU A 9 7.01 -19.62 -17.92
N ILE A 10 7.98 -18.76 -18.24
CA ILE A 10 9.13 -19.07 -19.08
C ILE A 10 10.40 -18.52 -18.42
N ASP A 11 11.48 -19.27 -18.51
CA ASP A 11 12.84 -18.84 -18.15
C ASP A 11 13.26 -17.61 -18.96
N ASP A 12 13.98 -16.68 -18.32
CA ASP A 12 14.35 -15.39 -18.92
C ASP A 12 15.36 -15.54 -20.07
N ASP A 13 16.11 -16.65 -20.12
CA ASP A 13 17.07 -16.95 -21.20
C ASP A 13 16.45 -17.72 -22.39
N SER A 14 15.14 -18.04 -22.33
CA SER A 14 14.49 -18.88 -23.36
C SER A 14 14.16 -18.10 -24.63
N LYS A 15 14.65 -18.56 -25.78
CA LYS A 15 14.33 -17.97 -27.11
C LYS A 15 12.91 -18.27 -27.61
N PHE A 16 12.25 -19.28 -27.04
CA PHE A 16 10.92 -19.74 -27.44
C PHE A 16 10.13 -20.25 -26.24
N CYS A 17 8.80 -20.09 -26.28
CA CYS A 17 7.92 -20.72 -25.30
C CYS A 17 7.86 -22.23 -25.52
N MET A 18 8.32 -23.00 -24.53
CA MET A 18 8.30 -24.47 -24.57
C MET A 18 6.88 -25.07 -24.59
N PHE A 19 5.84 -24.29 -24.26
CA PHE A 19 4.45 -24.74 -24.23
C PHE A 19 3.68 -24.48 -25.53
N CYS A 20 3.91 -23.34 -26.20
CA CYS A 20 3.13 -22.95 -27.39
C CYS A 20 3.97 -22.71 -28.66
N GLY A 21 5.29 -22.82 -28.57
CA GLY A 21 6.23 -22.67 -29.69
C GLY A 21 6.41 -21.23 -30.18
N GLN A 22 5.82 -20.22 -29.52
CA GLN A 22 6.03 -18.83 -29.89
C GLN A 22 7.47 -18.38 -29.61
N LYS A 23 8.08 -17.76 -30.60
CA LYS A 23 9.38 -17.09 -30.47
C LYS A 23 9.26 -15.89 -29.54
N ILE A 24 10.19 -15.79 -28.60
CA ILE A 24 10.31 -14.66 -27.69
C ILE A 24 11.40 -13.77 -28.27
N GLU A 25 11.01 -12.56 -28.67
CA GLU A 25 11.97 -11.56 -29.06
C GLU A 25 12.57 -10.99 -27.77
N ALA A 26 13.81 -11.36 -27.49
CA ALA A 26 14.59 -10.72 -26.44
C ALA A 26 14.86 -9.29 -26.89
N THR A 27 13.94 -8.37 -26.57
CA THR A 27 14.27 -6.95 -26.54
C THR A 27 15.36 -6.80 -25.48
N PRO A 28 16.56 -6.30 -25.85
CA PRO A 28 17.55 -5.87 -24.86
C PRO A 28 16.82 -4.98 -23.86
N GLN A 29 16.92 -5.28 -22.58
CA GLN A 29 16.40 -4.37 -21.57
C GLN A 29 17.28 -3.13 -21.64
N GLU A 30 16.82 -2.11 -22.36
CA GLU A 30 17.40 -0.78 -22.29
C GLU A 30 17.18 -0.30 -20.86
N GLU A 31 18.22 -0.34 -20.05
CA GLU A 31 18.20 0.20 -18.70
C GLU A 31 18.22 1.73 -18.81
N TYR A 32 17.07 2.34 -18.59
CA TYR A 32 16.95 3.79 -18.49
C TYR A 32 17.27 4.23 -17.07
N CYS A 33 18.01 5.33 -16.90
CA CYS A 33 18.27 5.87 -15.58
C CYS A 33 16.98 6.39 -14.93
N ASN A 34 16.55 5.77 -13.82
CA ASN A 34 15.32 6.11 -13.09
C ASN A 34 15.27 7.58 -12.56
N LYS A 35 16.39 8.30 -12.57
CA LYS A 35 16.48 9.70 -12.12
C LYS A 35 16.38 10.71 -13.26
N CYS A 36 17.02 10.45 -14.40
CA CYS A 36 17.12 11.43 -15.50
C CYS A 36 16.46 10.97 -16.81
N GLY A 37 16.10 9.69 -16.95
CA GLY A 37 15.44 9.15 -18.14
C GLY A 37 16.34 8.96 -19.36
N GLU A 38 17.66 9.08 -19.20
CA GLU A 38 18.64 8.91 -20.28
C GLU A 38 19.03 7.43 -20.44
N GLU A 39 19.24 6.98 -21.68
CA GLU A 39 19.69 5.62 -22.02
C GLU A 39 21.11 5.38 -21.49
N VAL A 40 21.30 4.30 -20.72
CA VAL A 40 22.62 3.96 -20.17
C VAL A 40 23.38 3.12 -21.21
N ASP A 41 24.32 3.74 -21.91
CA ASP A 41 25.27 3.01 -22.76
C ASP A 41 26.43 2.44 -21.92
N GLU A 42 26.82 1.19 -22.18
CA GLU A 42 27.85 0.45 -21.42
C GLU A 42 29.28 1.05 -21.54
N ASN A 43 29.50 2.00 -22.46
CA ASN A 43 30.80 2.62 -22.75
C ASN A 43 30.94 4.05 -22.22
N ASN A 44 29.90 4.64 -21.61
CA ASN A 44 29.91 6.04 -21.19
C ASN A 44 29.56 6.22 -19.71
N LEU A 45 30.40 5.64 -18.84
CA LEU A 45 30.37 5.77 -17.38
C LEU A 45 30.74 7.19 -16.85
N ASN A 46 30.54 8.24 -17.63
CA ASN A 46 30.94 9.61 -17.27
C ASN A 46 29.83 10.66 -17.43
N SER A 47 28.55 10.24 -17.40
CA SER A 47 27.44 11.19 -17.38
C SER A 47 27.13 11.66 -15.95
N SER A 48 26.90 12.96 -15.84
CA SER A 48 26.79 13.80 -14.63
C SER A 48 25.71 13.45 -13.59
N CYS A 49 25.14 12.25 -13.62
CA CYS A 49 24.29 11.70 -12.56
C CYS A 49 25.10 10.94 -11.49
N SER A 50 26.34 11.36 -11.24
CA SER A 50 27.19 10.90 -10.15
C SER A 50 26.57 11.26 -8.80
N SER A 51 25.68 10.35 -8.37
CA SER A 51 25.65 9.81 -7.02
C SER A 51 25.99 10.81 -5.91
N GLU A 52 24.98 11.57 -5.49
CA GLU A 52 24.66 11.47 -4.06
C GLU A 52 24.37 10.00 -3.80
N THR A 53 25.42 9.25 -3.46
CA THR A 53 25.29 8.00 -2.74
C THR A 53 24.35 8.34 -1.60
N VAL A 54 23.14 7.80 -1.68
CA VAL A 54 22.30 7.70 -0.51
C VAL A 54 23.20 7.04 0.52
N ASN A 55 23.64 7.82 1.50
CA ASN A 55 24.29 7.35 2.70
C ASN A 55 23.27 6.45 3.40
N GLN A 56 23.10 5.23 2.87
CA GLN A 56 22.71 4.10 3.66
C GLN A 56 23.85 4.01 4.66
N GLY A 57 23.62 4.58 5.85
CA GLY A 57 24.61 4.67 6.91
C GLY A 57 25.13 3.28 7.22
N SER A 58 26.22 2.91 6.56
CA SER A 58 26.97 1.71 6.87
C SER A 58 27.57 2.01 8.22
N LEU A 59 26.96 1.44 9.27
CA LEU A 59 27.53 1.44 10.60
C LEU A 59 28.97 0.97 10.46
N SER A 60 29.91 1.89 10.66
CA SER A 60 31.34 1.68 10.43
C SER A 60 31.79 0.38 11.12
N TYR A 61 32.52 -0.46 10.39
CA TYR A 61 33.06 -1.72 10.91
C TYR A 61 33.87 -1.52 12.21
N ASP A 62 34.53 -0.36 12.35
CA ASP A 62 35.24 0.05 13.57
C ASP A 62 34.32 0.24 14.77
N PHE A 63 33.07 0.67 14.55
CA PHE A 63 32.06 0.76 15.61
C PHE A 63 31.74 -0.63 16.16
N PHE A 64 31.53 -1.63 15.29
CA PHE A 64 31.26 -3.01 15.70
C PHE A 64 32.44 -3.66 16.44
N ILE A 65 33.68 -3.38 16.04
CA ILE A 65 34.87 -3.88 16.74
C ILE A 65 34.97 -3.29 18.16
N LYS A 66 34.79 -1.96 18.29
CA LYS A 66 34.76 -1.31 19.61
C LYS A 66 33.62 -1.86 20.48
N LEU A 67 32.44 -2.08 19.91
CA LEU A 67 31.30 -2.67 20.60
C LEU A 67 31.59 -4.08 21.14
N LYS A 68 32.21 -4.96 20.31
CA LYS A 68 32.58 -6.33 20.70
C LYS A 68 33.57 -6.36 21.86
N SER A 69 34.57 -5.48 21.86
CA SER A 69 35.58 -5.43 22.93
C SER A 69 34.99 -4.94 24.27
N GLY A 70 34.09 -3.95 24.24
CA GLY A 70 33.35 -3.50 25.42
C GLY A 70 32.43 -4.58 25.99
N LEU A 71 31.72 -5.31 25.12
CA LEU A 71 30.81 -6.38 25.52
C LEU A 71 31.51 -7.52 26.27
N LYS A 72 32.74 -7.90 25.90
CA LYS A 72 33.49 -8.95 26.62
C LYS A 72 33.72 -8.62 28.10
N LYS A 73 34.07 -7.36 28.40
CA LYS A 73 34.28 -6.91 29.79
C LYS A 73 32.98 -6.94 30.59
N VAL A 74 31.89 -6.46 29.97
CA VAL A 74 30.54 -6.47 30.55
C VAL A 74 30.06 -7.90 30.82
N ILE A 75 30.19 -8.83 29.87
CA ILE A 75 29.81 -10.25 30.04
C ILE A 75 30.57 -10.90 31.20
N THR A 76 31.86 -10.61 31.33
CA THR A 76 32.70 -11.16 32.42
C THR A 76 32.24 -10.64 33.78
N TYR A 77 31.91 -9.35 33.87
CA TYR A 77 31.36 -8.74 35.08
C TYR A 77 30.00 -9.35 35.48
N ILE A 78 29.10 -9.53 34.51
CA ILE A 78 27.78 -10.12 34.70
C ILE A 78 27.88 -11.55 35.21
N LYS A 79 28.85 -12.34 34.72
CA LYS A 79 29.03 -13.73 35.18
C LYS A 79 29.33 -13.82 36.67
N LYS A 80 30.07 -12.84 37.22
CA LYS A 80 30.54 -12.83 38.61
C LYS A 80 29.51 -12.28 39.61
N ASN A 81 28.65 -11.35 39.19
CA ASN A 81 27.71 -10.67 40.09
C ASN A 81 26.26 -11.18 39.93
N LYS A 82 25.73 -11.87 40.96
CA LYS A 82 24.35 -12.39 40.95
C LYS A 82 23.30 -11.29 40.85
N ALA A 83 23.51 -10.12 41.46
CA ALA A 83 22.57 -9.00 41.40
C ALA A 83 22.55 -8.38 39.99
N ALA A 84 23.71 -8.27 39.34
CA ALA A 84 23.80 -7.75 37.97
C ALA A 84 23.08 -8.65 36.95
N LYS A 85 23.08 -9.98 37.16
CA LYS A 85 22.31 -10.92 36.32
C LYS A 85 20.81 -10.65 36.40
N LEU A 86 20.29 -10.37 37.60
CA LEU A 86 18.88 -10.12 37.81
C LEU A 86 18.43 -8.84 37.08
N ILE A 87 19.20 -7.74 37.22
CA ILE A 87 18.90 -6.45 36.58
C ILE A 87 18.86 -6.58 35.05
N ILE A 88 19.85 -7.26 34.47
CA ILE A 88 19.91 -7.43 33.01
C ILE A 88 18.78 -8.30 32.49
N LEU A 89 18.41 -9.35 33.23
CA LEU A 89 17.25 -10.17 32.88
C LEU A 89 15.98 -9.33 32.90
N THR A 90 15.79 -8.47 33.90
CA THR A 90 14.64 -7.55 33.98
C THR A 90 14.61 -6.59 32.80
N VAL A 91 15.74 -5.95 32.46
CA VAL A 91 15.82 -5.04 31.31
C VAL A 91 15.54 -5.77 30.00
N ALA A 92 16.07 -6.98 29.81
CA ALA A 92 15.82 -7.79 28.62
C ALA A 92 14.33 -8.15 28.49
N ILE A 93 13.67 -8.54 29.59
CA ILE A 93 12.23 -8.82 29.60
C ILE A 93 11.43 -7.55 29.25
N ILE A 94 11.77 -6.39 29.81
CA ILE A 94 11.12 -5.13 29.48
C ILE A 94 11.26 -4.81 27.98
N LEU A 95 12.46 -4.98 27.42
CA LEU A 95 12.68 -4.76 25.98
C LEU A 95 11.89 -5.75 25.11
N ILE A 96 11.77 -7.01 25.53
CA ILE A 96 10.94 -8.02 24.85
C ILE A 96 9.45 -7.64 24.95
N VAL A 97 8.97 -7.15 26.09
CA VAL A 97 7.57 -6.71 26.24
C VAL A 97 7.29 -5.47 25.40
N ILE A 98 8.22 -4.52 25.33
CA ILE A 98 8.08 -3.32 24.48
C ILE A 98 8.09 -3.74 23.00
N SER A 99 9.03 -4.59 22.58
CA SER A 99 9.08 -5.05 21.18
C SER A 99 7.86 -5.88 20.80
N PHE A 100 7.42 -6.80 21.67
CA PHE A 100 6.20 -7.57 21.50
C PHE A 100 4.98 -6.67 21.48
N ARG A 101 4.89 -5.65 22.34
CA ARG A 101 3.80 -4.66 22.29
C ARG A 101 3.82 -3.90 20.98
N THR A 102 4.98 -3.46 20.49
CA THR A 102 5.08 -2.78 19.19
C THR A 102 4.69 -3.69 18.02
N LEU A 103 5.07 -4.97 18.07
CA LEU A 103 4.70 -6.00 17.10
C LEU A 103 3.19 -6.27 17.13
N MET A 104 2.62 -6.40 18.32
CA MET A 104 1.20 -6.61 18.53
C MET A 104 0.39 -5.37 18.15
N THR A 105 0.90 -4.14 18.35
CA THR A 105 0.24 -2.94 17.80
C THR A 105 0.35 -2.85 16.29
N ARG A 106 1.40 -3.41 15.67
CA ARG A 106 1.47 -3.56 14.21
C ARG A 106 0.50 -4.60 13.67
N GLN A 107 0.19 -5.65 14.44
CA GLN A 107 -0.82 -6.64 14.08
C GLN A 107 -2.27 -6.22 14.46
N ASN A 108 -2.44 -5.30 15.42
CA ASN A 108 -3.76 -4.81 15.85
C ASN A 108 -4.22 -3.51 15.14
N ILE A 109 -3.62 -3.14 14.02
CA ILE A 109 -4.06 -1.94 13.30
C ILE A 109 -5.37 -2.27 12.55
N LYS A 110 -6.51 -2.19 13.25
CA LYS A 110 -7.89 -2.29 12.70
C LYS A 110 -8.15 -3.43 11.68
N GLN A 111 -7.31 -4.45 11.60
CA GLN A 111 -7.61 -5.68 10.89
C GLN A 111 -8.82 -6.28 11.59
N GLY A 112 -9.99 -6.20 10.95
CA GLY A 112 -11.24 -6.53 11.62
C GLY A 112 -12.33 -5.47 11.52
N TYR A 113 -12.01 -4.22 11.15
CA TYR A 113 -12.99 -3.14 11.21
C TYR A 113 -12.91 -2.18 10.02
N PHE A 114 -14.06 -1.65 9.62
CA PHE A 114 -14.23 -0.46 8.79
C PHE A 114 -15.18 0.51 9.48
N ALA A 115 -14.77 1.77 9.64
CA ALA A 115 -15.59 2.81 10.29
C ALA A 115 -16.19 2.41 11.66
N GLY A 116 -15.47 1.60 12.44
CA GLY A 116 -15.95 1.03 13.71
C GLY A 116 -16.84 -0.22 13.58
N ALA A 117 -17.36 -0.52 12.38
CA ALA A 117 -18.06 -1.76 12.07
C ALA A 117 -17.06 -2.91 11.98
N LYS A 118 -17.33 -4.02 12.64
CA LYS A 118 -16.51 -5.23 12.60
C LYS A 118 -16.85 -6.03 11.35
N TRP A 119 -15.88 -6.71 10.75
CA TRP A 119 -16.17 -7.74 9.76
C TRP A 119 -17.15 -8.77 10.34
N GLY A 120 -18.21 -9.02 9.59
CA GLY A 120 -19.34 -9.84 9.98
C GLY A 120 -20.46 -9.14 10.78
N ASP A 121 -20.34 -7.84 11.07
CA ASP A 121 -21.47 -7.07 11.61
C ASP A 121 -22.64 -7.08 10.62
N SER A 122 -23.88 -7.05 11.15
CA SER A 122 -25.08 -7.00 10.30
C SER A 122 -25.16 -5.67 9.53
N LYS A 123 -26.02 -5.63 8.50
CA LYS A 123 -26.32 -4.40 7.73
C LYS A 123 -26.68 -3.22 8.63
N GLN A 124 -27.55 -3.45 9.60
CA GLN A 124 -28.07 -2.40 10.47
C GLN A 124 -26.97 -1.85 11.41
N ILE A 125 -26.17 -2.74 12.02
CA ILE A 125 -25.05 -2.34 12.87
C ILE A 125 -23.99 -1.60 12.04
N THR A 126 -23.71 -2.07 10.83
CA THR A 126 -22.76 -1.45 9.91
C THR A 126 -23.22 -0.05 9.52
N LEU A 127 -24.49 0.12 9.16
CA LEU A 127 -25.11 1.41 8.86
C LEU A 127 -24.90 2.40 10.01
N GLU A 128 -25.38 2.05 11.21
CA GLU A 128 -25.31 2.92 12.38
C GLU A 128 -23.88 3.36 12.70
N LYS A 129 -22.89 2.45 12.57
CA LYS A 129 -21.49 2.77 12.85
C LYS A 129 -20.87 3.69 11.80
N ILE A 130 -21.11 3.43 10.52
CA ILE A 130 -20.62 4.29 9.44
C ILE A 130 -21.24 5.69 9.54
N GLU A 131 -22.55 5.80 9.75
CA GLU A 131 -23.25 7.08 9.92
C GLU A 131 -22.73 7.86 11.11
N ASN A 132 -22.56 7.21 12.27
CA ASN A 132 -22.05 7.86 13.47
C ASN A 132 -20.60 8.33 13.31
N MET A 133 -19.73 7.51 12.69
CA MET A 133 -18.33 7.86 12.51
C MET A 133 -18.14 9.04 11.56
N TYR A 134 -18.87 9.05 10.45
CA TYR A 134 -18.67 10.05 9.39
C TYR A 134 -19.72 11.16 9.36
N LYS A 135 -20.75 11.10 10.23
CA LYS A 135 -21.90 12.01 10.22
C LYS A 135 -22.55 12.09 8.83
N ALA A 136 -22.62 10.95 8.14
CA ALA A 136 -23.12 10.82 6.79
C ALA A 136 -24.54 10.24 6.77
N ASN A 137 -25.31 10.55 5.72
CA ASN A 137 -26.61 9.93 5.47
C ASN A 137 -26.40 8.72 4.57
N MET A 138 -26.33 7.55 5.19
CA MET A 138 -26.13 6.28 4.51
C MET A 138 -27.49 5.61 4.29
N ARG A 139 -27.53 4.63 3.39
CA ARG A 139 -28.76 3.86 3.17
C ARG A 139 -28.44 2.40 2.91
N ILE A 140 -29.44 1.55 3.16
CA ILE A 140 -29.35 0.14 2.83
C ILE A 140 -29.95 -0.08 1.44
N GLU A 141 -29.15 -0.63 0.52
CA GLU A 141 -29.59 -1.08 -0.80
C GLU A 141 -29.30 -2.57 -0.96
N LYS A 142 -30.35 -3.40 -0.90
CA LYS A 142 -30.24 -4.87 -0.95
C LYS A 142 -29.31 -5.42 0.15
N GLU A 143 -28.13 -5.89 -0.23
CA GLU A 143 -27.10 -6.45 0.64
C GLU A 143 -25.97 -5.44 0.90
N ARG A 144 -26.20 -4.14 0.73
CA ARG A 144 -25.17 -3.10 0.88
C ARG A 144 -25.61 -1.97 1.80
N VAL A 145 -24.66 -1.40 2.50
CA VAL A 145 -24.75 -0.08 3.11
C VAL A 145 -23.95 0.88 2.24
N CYS A 146 -24.60 1.89 1.65
CA CYS A 146 -23.92 2.81 0.74
C CYS A 146 -24.36 4.27 0.91
N GLY A 147 -23.51 5.19 0.47
CA GLY A 147 -23.75 6.62 0.60
C GLY A 147 -22.49 7.45 0.38
N TYR A 148 -22.69 8.76 0.25
CA TYR A 148 -21.60 9.72 0.17
C TYR A 148 -21.16 10.16 1.56
N VAL A 149 -19.85 10.14 1.78
CA VAL A 149 -19.19 10.73 2.94
C VAL A 149 -18.41 11.96 2.49
N TYR A 150 -18.76 13.12 3.06
CA TYR A 150 -18.08 14.39 2.80
C TYR A 150 -16.86 14.53 3.72
N ASP A 151 -15.80 15.15 3.19
CA ASP A 151 -14.53 15.31 3.89
C ASP A 151 -14.03 13.99 4.52
N PHE A 152 -14.00 12.93 3.70
CA PHE A 152 -13.71 11.56 4.12
C PHE A 152 -12.41 11.47 4.92
N GLU A 153 -12.47 10.80 6.07
CA GLU A 153 -11.35 10.67 7.03
C GLU A 153 -10.79 12.03 7.52
N GLY A 154 -11.61 13.10 7.46
CA GLY A 154 -11.24 14.46 7.85
C GLY A 154 -10.41 15.21 6.80
N ILE A 155 -10.26 14.65 5.59
CA ILE A 155 -9.52 15.28 4.49
C ILE A 155 -10.47 16.24 3.77
N LYS A 156 -10.24 17.56 3.93
CA LYS A 156 -11.11 18.60 3.37
C LYS A 156 -11.18 18.54 1.84
N GLY A 157 -12.39 18.56 1.29
CA GLY A 157 -12.64 18.54 -0.16
C GLY A 157 -12.45 17.17 -0.82
N LEU A 158 -12.34 16.12 -0.02
CA LEU A 158 -12.35 14.74 -0.48
C LEU A 158 -13.67 14.10 -0.13
N ASP A 159 -14.53 13.93 -1.14
CA ASP A 159 -15.76 13.19 -0.96
C ASP A 159 -15.47 11.72 -1.31
N CYS A 160 -16.18 10.81 -0.67
CA CYS A 160 -16.03 9.39 -0.95
C CYS A 160 -17.40 8.73 -1.02
N TRP A 161 -17.65 8.06 -2.14
CA TRP A 161 -18.73 7.09 -2.19
C TRP A 161 -18.28 5.82 -1.47
N VAL A 162 -18.94 5.51 -0.36
CA VAL A 162 -18.71 4.33 0.44
C VAL A 162 -19.77 3.30 0.09
N SER A 163 -19.36 2.07 -0.21
CA SER A 163 -20.25 0.93 -0.44
C SER A 163 -19.73 -0.29 0.32
N ALA A 164 -20.42 -0.67 1.39
CA ALA A 164 -20.09 -1.79 2.25
C ALA A 164 -21.03 -2.97 1.99
N ASP A 165 -20.55 -4.06 1.42
CA ASP A 165 -21.34 -5.28 1.22
C ASP A 165 -21.47 -6.04 2.54
N CYS A 166 -22.71 -6.40 2.85
CA CYS A 166 -23.11 -7.07 4.06
C CYS A 166 -24.08 -8.22 3.70
N TYR A 167 -23.55 -9.39 3.35
CA TYR A 167 -24.38 -10.54 2.93
C TYR A 167 -25.12 -11.15 4.12
N LYS A 168 -26.33 -11.65 3.90
CA LYS A 168 -27.26 -12.17 4.93
C LYS A 168 -26.61 -13.11 5.98
N ASP A 169 -25.76 -14.04 5.56
CA ASP A 169 -25.18 -15.06 6.44
C ASP A 169 -23.74 -14.77 6.87
N VAL A 170 -23.12 -13.75 6.27
CA VAL A 170 -21.72 -13.38 6.52
C VAL A 170 -21.62 -12.10 7.33
N GLY A 171 -22.55 -11.15 7.13
CA GLY A 171 -22.42 -9.77 7.57
C GLY A 171 -21.46 -8.98 6.69
N LEU A 172 -20.91 -7.89 7.22
CA LEU A 172 -19.97 -7.01 6.53
C LEU A 172 -18.74 -7.79 6.06
N SER A 173 -18.55 -7.88 4.75
CA SER A 173 -17.47 -8.66 4.13
C SER A 173 -16.54 -7.83 3.25
N SER A 174 -17.05 -6.78 2.61
CA SER A 174 -16.26 -5.98 1.70
C SER A 174 -16.65 -4.51 1.76
N VAL A 175 -15.67 -3.63 1.57
CA VAL A 175 -15.90 -2.19 1.48
C VAL A 175 -15.22 -1.66 0.22
N PHE A 176 -15.99 -0.94 -0.57
CA PHE A 176 -15.54 -0.22 -1.75
C PHE A 176 -15.61 1.27 -1.45
N LEU A 177 -14.47 1.92 -1.62
CA LEU A 177 -14.28 3.36 -1.44
C LEU A 177 -13.96 3.94 -2.80
N THR A 178 -14.85 4.78 -3.31
CA THR A 178 -14.59 5.52 -4.54
C THR A 178 -14.36 6.97 -4.19
N ALA A 179 -13.15 7.47 -4.41
CA ALA A 179 -12.84 8.87 -4.22
C ALA A 179 -13.60 9.68 -5.29
N ASP A 180 -14.37 10.66 -4.84
CA ASP A 180 -15.12 11.59 -5.67
C ASP A 180 -14.72 13.02 -5.28
N GLN A 181 -14.90 13.98 -6.19
CA GLN A 181 -14.65 15.38 -5.90
C GLN A 181 -15.86 16.24 -6.18
N LYS A 182 -16.21 17.04 -5.18
CA LYS A 182 -17.43 17.86 -5.15
C LYS A 182 -17.42 19.04 -6.12
N GLU A 183 -16.24 19.56 -6.43
CA GLU A 183 -16.11 20.87 -7.09
C GLU A 183 -15.69 20.74 -8.54
N ASP A 184 -16.59 21.17 -9.42
CA ASP A 184 -16.28 21.45 -10.82
C ASP A 184 -15.08 22.42 -10.88
N GLY A 185 -14.00 21.99 -11.52
CA GLY A 185 -12.80 22.82 -11.72
C GLY A 185 -11.65 22.58 -10.75
N VAL A 186 -11.77 21.63 -9.80
CA VAL A 186 -10.60 21.18 -9.04
C VAL A 186 -9.63 20.49 -9.99
N SER A 187 -8.36 20.90 -9.94
CA SER A 187 -7.36 20.33 -10.82
C SER A 187 -7.18 18.84 -10.54
N TYR A 188 -6.98 18.06 -11.61
CA TYR A 188 -6.64 16.64 -11.54
C TYR A 188 -5.52 16.33 -10.53
N THR A 189 -4.57 17.26 -10.36
CA THR A 189 -3.49 17.17 -9.39
C THR A 189 -3.97 17.12 -7.94
N ILE A 190 -4.98 17.91 -7.56
CA ILE A 190 -5.55 17.91 -6.19
C ILE A 190 -6.28 16.58 -5.93
N ARG A 191 -7.03 16.08 -6.93
CA ARG A 191 -7.69 14.77 -6.85
C ARG A 191 -6.70 13.64 -6.59
N LEU A 192 -5.67 13.56 -7.43
CA LEU A 192 -4.62 12.56 -7.26
C LEU A 192 -3.93 12.65 -5.91
N LYS A 193 -3.75 13.86 -5.38
CA LYS A 193 -3.19 14.06 -4.04
C LYS A 193 -4.10 13.46 -2.97
N HIS A 194 -5.39 13.81 -2.96
CA HIS A 194 -6.33 13.28 -1.96
C HIS A 194 -6.48 11.75 -2.06
N PHE A 195 -6.51 11.21 -3.27
CA PHE A 195 -6.53 9.76 -3.47
C PHE A 195 -5.28 9.09 -2.89
N LYS A 196 -4.08 9.64 -3.15
CA LYS A 196 -2.83 9.16 -2.53
C LYS A 196 -2.84 9.28 -1.01
N ASP A 197 -3.45 10.32 -0.46
CA ASP A 197 -3.58 10.50 0.99
C ASP A 197 -4.48 9.41 1.61
N ILE A 198 -5.61 9.04 0.98
CA ILE A 198 -6.41 7.87 1.41
C ILE A 198 -5.59 6.60 1.30
N VAL A 199 -4.93 6.35 0.16
CA VAL A 199 -4.17 5.12 -0.03
C VAL A 199 -3.10 5.01 1.05
N LYS A 200 -2.34 6.08 1.32
CA LYS A 200 -1.34 6.11 2.39
C LYS A 200 -1.95 5.80 3.76
N LEU A 201 -3.10 6.40 4.09
CA LEU A 201 -3.82 6.13 5.34
C LEU A 201 -4.17 4.63 5.47
N TYR A 202 -4.61 4.00 4.38
CA TYR A 202 -4.98 2.58 4.37
C TYR A 202 -3.75 1.66 4.32
N VAL A 203 -2.63 2.09 3.73
CA VAL A 203 -1.34 1.39 3.84
C VAL A 203 -0.86 1.35 5.29
N GLU A 204 -0.90 2.50 5.98
CA GLU A 204 -0.55 2.59 7.40
C GLU A 204 -1.48 1.72 8.27
N ARG A 205 -2.74 1.54 7.86
CA ARG A 205 -3.73 0.75 8.60
C ARG A 205 -3.67 -0.75 8.32
N TYR A 206 -3.56 -1.15 7.07
CA TYR A 206 -3.79 -2.52 6.64
C TYR A 206 -2.55 -3.17 6.00
N GLY A 207 -1.45 -2.44 5.87
CA GLY A 207 -0.22 -2.90 5.23
C GLY A 207 -0.21 -2.67 3.73
N GLU A 208 0.67 -3.38 3.02
CA GLU A 208 0.80 -3.21 1.56
C GLU A 208 -0.43 -3.79 0.82
N PRO A 209 -1.02 -3.04 -0.12
CA PRO A 209 -2.17 -3.48 -0.90
C PRO A 209 -1.76 -4.32 -2.12
N GLU A 210 -2.70 -5.09 -2.62
CA GLU A 210 -2.72 -5.49 -4.02
C GLU A 210 -3.02 -4.27 -4.90
N TYR A 211 -2.17 -4.01 -5.88
CA TYR A 211 -2.34 -2.90 -6.82
C TYR A 211 -2.93 -3.39 -8.14
N TYR A 212 -3.95 -2.69 -8.64
CA TYR A 212 -4.55 -2.94 -9.94
C TYR A 212 -4.82 -1.62 -10.66
N SER A 213 -4.40 -1.52 -11.93
CA SER A 213 -4.68 -0.34 -12.74
C SER A 213 -5.06 -0.71 -14.17
N THR A 214 -6.05 0.00 -14.68
CA THR A 214 -6.49 -0.04 -16.09
C THR A 214 -6.35 1.36 -16.70
N ALA A 215 -6.85 1.53 -17.93
CA ALA A 215 -6.92 2.85 -18.57
C ALA A 215 -7.89 3.82 -17.86
N TYR A 216 -8.84 3.33 -17.07
CA TYR A 216 -9.94 4.12 -16.51
C TYR A 216 -10.00 4.11 -14.97
N ILE A 217 -9.35 3.14 -14.35
CA ILE A 217 -9.49 2.87 -12.92
C ILE A 217 -8.13 2.53 -12.36
N THR A 218 -7.77 3.17 -11.26
CA THR A 218 -6.68 2.74 -10.37
C THR A 218 -7.27 2.30 -9.05
N SER A 219 -6.92 1.10 -8.60
CA SER A 219 -7.46 0.46 -7.40
C SER A 219 -6.35 -0.10 -6.52
N TYR A 220 -6.52 0.06 -5.21
CA TYR A 220 -5.70 -0.55 -4.18
C TYR A 220 -6.60 -1.41 -3.30
N SER A 221 -6.26 -2.69 -3.13
CA SER A 221 -7.08 -3.65 -2.41
C SER A 221 -6.31 -4.28 -1.25
N TRP A 222 -6.89 -4.25 -0.06
CA TRP A 222 -6.41 -4.96 1.12
C TRP A 222 -7.35 -6.13 1.39
N LYS A 223 -6.85 -7.35 1.31
CA LYS A 223 -7.65 -8.58 1.49
C LYS A 223 -7.14 -9.38 2.68
N THR A 224 -8.08 -9.97 3.40
CA THR A 224 -7.84 -11.03 4.38
C THR A 224 -8.67 -12.25 3.98
N GLU A 225 -8.57 -13.35 4.72
CA GLU A 225 -9.41 -14.54 4.49
C GLU A 225 -10.92 -14.24 4.63
N ALA A 226 -11.29 -13.24 5.44
CA ALA A 226 -12.68 -12.96 5.78
C ALA A 226 -13.20 -11.61 5.25
N SER A 227 -12.34 -10.76 4.68
CA SER A 227 -12.75 -9.41 4.31
C SER A 227 -11.90 -8.75 3.22
N SER A 228 -12.45 -7.73 2.58
CA SER A 228 -11.67 -6.85 1.70
C SER A 228 -12.03 -5.37 1.83
N ILE A 229 -11.05 -4.50 1.64
CA ILE A 229 -11.25 -3.07 1.41
C ILE A 229 -10.61 -2.74 0.08
N THR A 230 -11.35 -2.06 -0.80
CA THR A 230 -10.84 -1.56 -2.07
C THR A 230 -11.02 -0.04 -2.12
N VAL A 231 -9.95 0.69 -2.39
CA VAL A 231 -9.97 2.12 -2.67
C VAL A 231 -9.72 2.30 -4.17
N SER A 232 -10.64 2.96 -4.86
CA SER A 232 -10.61 3.14 -6.31
C SER A 232 -10.73 4.61 -6.69
N ASP A 233 -9.98 5.01 -7.71
CA ASP A 233 -10.11 6.28 -8.41
C ASP A 233 -10.51 6.03 -9.86
N PHE A 234 -11.65 6.58 -10.28
CA PHE A 234 -12.07 6.59 -11.68
C PHE A 234 -11.47 7.81 -12.39
N SER A 235 -10.15 7.83 -12.52
CA SER A 235 -9.48 8.82 -13.33
C SER A 235 -9.60 8.41 -14.80
N TYR A 236 -10.50 9.06 -15.54
CA TYR A 236 -10.49 8.98 -16.99
C TYR A 236 -9.17 9.61 -17.46
N LYS A 237 -8.21 8.82 -17.94
CA LYS A 237 -6.93 9.32 -18.51
C LYS A 237 -7.11 10.14 -19.81
N GLY A 238 -8.29 10.68 -20.03
CA GLY A 238 -8.79 11.11 -21.34
C GLY A 238 -8.77 12.60 -21.61
N ASP A 239 -7.89 13.41 -21.00
CA ASP A 239 -7.67 14.76 -21.54
C ASP A 239 -7.02 14.72 -22.93
N GLU A 240 -6.32 13.63 -23.28
CA GLU A 240 -5.85 13.40 -24.66
C GLU A 240 -6.95 12.85 -25.59
N TYR A 241 -7.87 12.02 -25.09
CA TYR A 241 -8.97 11.47 -25.89
C TYR A 241 -10.15 12.42 -26.10
N LEU A 242 -10.36 13.37 -25.19
CA LEU A 242 -11.36 14.43 -25.34
C LEU A 242 -10.92 15.50 -26.35
N LYS A 243 -9.60 15.71 -26.54
CA LYS A 243 -9.11 16.58 -27.62
C LYS A 243 -9.34 16.02 -29.02
N ILE A 244 -9.37 14.69 -29.18
CA ILE A 244 -9.49 14.06 -30.51
C ILE A 244 -10.95 13.97 -30.98
N ASN A 245 -11.95 14.03 -30.09
CA ASN A 245 -13.36 13.81 -30.50
C ASN A 245 -14.25 15.07 -30.52
N TYR A 246 -13.72 16.25 -30.17
CA TYR A 246 -14.49 17.51 -30.26
C TYR A 246 -14.22 18.33 -31.54
N TYR A 247 -13.24 17.95 -32.37
CA TYR A 247 -12.93 18.67 -33.62
C TYR A 247 -13.47 18.03 -34.91
N ASP A 248 -14.04 16.82 -34.87
CA ASP A 248 -14.52 16.10 -36.07
C ASP A 248 -16.06 15.98 -36.17
N ARG A 249 -16.82 16.80 -35.43
CA ARG A 249 -18.29 16.85 -35.54
C ARG A 249 -18.88 18.26 -35.64
N PHE A 250 -18.25 19.13 -36.44
CA PHE A 250 -18.92 20.32 -36.98
C PHE A 250 -18.62 20.45 -38.46
#